data_AF-A0A146KKN2-F1
#
_entry.id   AF-A0A146KKN2-F1
#
_cell.length_a   1.000
_cell.length_b   1.000
_cell.length_c   1.000
_cell.angle_alpha   90.00
_cell.angle_beta   90.00
_cell.angle_gamma   90.00
#
_symmetry.space_group_name_H-M   'P 1'
#
loop_
_entity.id
_entity.type
_entity.pdbx_description
1 polymer ?
#
loop_
_entity_poly.entity_id
_entity_poly.type
_entity_poly.pdbx_seq_one_letter_code
_entity_poly.pdbx_strand_id
1 'polypeptide(L)'
;MNHQAILFVHCPKLEVVHEEGFKFCRAMRYLYSKRLRTIKTDAFLGCLSLVKISLGNVTELEPRSLMCCQSLVSVHLEKLTFLQNMVFQTSYSLKKVHCPVLQRAEQKPFQSIKQVSLFCPEEMTDEVANCQKLPSSKRSQIQEVLCIDFVERKKLVRSVNMNRRLIRIMLASKHFLEQVGQQTSEVIGE
;
A
#
# COMPACT_ATOMS: atom_id res chain seq x y z
N MET A 1 -24.94 11.97 11.78
CA MET A 1 -24.06 12.92 12.49
C MET A 1 -23.19 13.64 11.46
N ASN A 2 -23.14 14.98 11.47
CA ASN A 2 -22.46 15.78 10.43
C ASN A 2 -20.99 16.03 10.82
N HIS A 3 -20.11 15.05 10.59
CA HIS A 3 -18.70 15.08 11.00
C HIS A 3 -17.79 15.84 10.01
N GLN A 4 -18.11 17.09 9.70
CA GLN A 4 -17.39 17.87 8.68
C GLN A 4 -16.00 18.35 9.12
N ALA A 5 -15.69 18.34 10.42
CA ALA A 5 -14.44 18.88 10.97
C ALA A 5 -13.42 17.81 11.42
N ILE A 6 -13.76 16.51 11.35
CA ILE A 6 -12.82 15.45 11.76
C ILE A 6 -11.67 15.44 10.77
N LEU A 7 -10.44 15.68 11.27
CA LEU A 7 -9.22 15.62 10.46
C LEU A 7 -8.49 14.27 10.59
N PHE A 8 -8.52 13.69 11.79
CA PHE A 8 -7.78 12.49 12.16
C PHE A 8 -8.65 11.57 13.00
N VAL A 9 -8.63 10.27 12.69
CA VAL A 9 -9.25 9.22 13.49
C VAL A 9 -8.16 8.24 13.92
N HIS A 10 -7.96 8.09 15.23
CA HIS A 10 -6.98 7.15 15.78
C HIS A 10 -7.68 6.15 16.71
N CYS A 11 -8.08 5.01 16.15
CA CYS A 11 -8.84 3.98 16.86
C CYS A 11 -8.15 2.61 16.69
N PRO A 12 -7.08 2.30 17.46
CA PRO A 12 -6.26 1.11 17.23
C PRO A 12 -7.01 -0.21 17.44
N LYS A 13 -8.13 -0.19 18.17
CA LYS A 13 -9.00 -1.35 18.44
C LYS A 13 -10.25 -1.41 17.55
N LEU A 14 -10.44 -0.47 16.62
CA LEU A 14 -11.61 -0.45 15.75
C LEU A 14 -11.59 -1.66 14.81
N GLU A 15 -12.60 -2.51 14.89
CA GLU A 15 -12.70 -3.74 14.08
C GLU A 15 -13.65 -3.58 12.90
N VAL A 16 -14.74 -2.84 13.08
CA VAL A 16 -15.79 -2.65 12.07
C VAL A 16 -16.12 -1.17 11.95
N VAL A 17 -16.19 -0.67 10.72
CA VAL A 17 -16.86 0.61 10.42
C VAL A 17 -18.22 0.28 9.86
N HIS A 18 -19.25 0.65 10.61
CA HIS A 18 -20.64 0.42 10.21
C HIS A 18 -21.06 1.29 9.03
N GLU A 19 -22.22 0.95 8.49
CA GLU A 19 -22.83 1.65 7.36
C GLU A 19 -22.91 3.15 7.64
N GLU A 20 -22.47 3.94 6.66
CA GLU A 20 -22.38 5.40 6.73
C GLU A 20 -21.55 5.99 7.90
N GLY A 21 -20.77 5.19 8.63
CA GLY A 21 -20.14 5.61 9.90
C GLY A 21 -19.27 6.87 9.80
N PHE A 22 -18.55 7.04 8.68
CA PHE A 22 -17.76 8.23 8.36
C PHE A 22 -18.20 8.89 7.05
N LYS A 23 -19.44 8.68 6.60
CA LYS A 23 -19.97 9.28 5.38
C LYS A 23 -19.87 10.80 5.43
N PHE A 24 -19.38 11.38 4.34
CA PHE A 24 -19.15 12.81 4.15
C PHE A 24 -18.26 13.49 5.21
N CYS A 25 -17.33 12.77 5.83
CA CYS A 25 -16.23 13.36 6.59
C CYS A 25 -15.21 14.02 5.64
N ARG A 26 -15.62 15.10 4.97
CA ARG A 26 -14.90 15.72 3.85
C ARG A 26 -13.50 16.24 4.23
N ALA A 27 -13.29 16.60 5.50
CA ALA A 27 -12.01 17.09 6.00
C ALA A 27 -11.09 15.98 6.54
N MET A 28 -11.58 14.74 6.69
CA MET A 28 -10.78 13.66 7.26
C MET A 28 -9.64 13.31 6.34
N ARG A 29 -8.41 13.33 6.88
CA ARG A 29 -7.18 13.03 6.15
C ARG A 29 -6.64 11.65 6.47
N TYR A 30 -6.84 11.20 7.71
CA TYR A 30 -6.27 9.94 8.21
C TYR A 30 -7.26 9.15 9.04
N LEU A 31 -7.29 7.85 8.80
CA LEU A 31 -7.82 6.88 9.75
C LEU A 31 -6.77 5.81 10.05
N TYR A 32 -6.46 5.67 11.34
CA TYR A 32 -5.58 4.65 11.85
C TYR A 32 -6.34 3.63 12.70
N SER A 33 -6.26 2.36 12.31
CA SER A 33 -6.69 1.23 13.12
C SER A 33 -5.79 0.02 12.87
N LYS A 34 -5.37 -0.66 13.95
CA LYS A 34 -4.58 -1.90 13.83
C LYS A 34 -5.46 -3.11 13.58
N ARG A 35 -6.74 -3.07 13.95
CA ARG A 35 -7.64 -4.23 13.96
C ARG A 35 -8.80 -4.14 12.99
N LEU A 36 -8.83 -3.14 12.11
CA LEU A 36 -9.93 -2.96 11.16
C LEU A 36 -10.01 -4.15 10.20
N ARG A 37 -11.16 -4.81 10.17
CA ARG A 37 -11.46 -6.01 9.38
C ARG A 37 -12.56 -5.79 8.36
N THR A 38 -13.62 -5.08 8.76
CA THR A 38 -14.81 -4.90 7.93
C THR A 38 -15.14 -3.42 7.76
N ILE A 39 -15.39 -3.02 6.52
CA ILE A 39 -15.90 -1.69 6.18
C ILE A 39 -17.21 -1.88 5.43
N LYS A 40 -18.29 -1.39 6.04
CA LYS A 40 -19.64 -1.54 5.52
C LYS A 40 -19.97 -0.53 4.41
N THR A 41 -21.16 -0.70 3.84
CA THR A 41 -21.72 0.09 2.76
C THR A 41 -21.65 1.58 3.09
N ASP A 42 -21.20 2.39 2.12
CA ASP A 42 -21.07 3.85 2.24
C ASP A 42 -20.24 4.39 3.44
N ALA A 43 -19.51 3.52 4.15
CA ALA A 43 -18.81 3.87 5.40
C ALA A 43 -17.89 5.10 5.28
N PHE A 44 -17.17 5.25 4.16
CA PHE A 44 -16.32 6.41 3.85
C PHE A 44 -16.78 7.19 2.62
N LEU A 45 -18.04 7.05 2.23
CA LEU A 45 -18.58 7.72 1.05
C LEU A 45 -18.35 9.23 1.13
N GLY A 46 -17.61 9.77 0.14
CA GLY A 46 -17.37 11.21 0.02
C GLY A 46 -16.41 11.79 1.05
N CYS A 47 -15.50 10.99 1.60
CA CYS A 47 -14.35 11.47 2.37
C CYS A 47 -13.30 12.10 1.44
N LEU A 48 -13.59 13.31 0.93
CA LEU A 48 -12.81 13.95 -0.13
C LEU A 48 -11.32 14.15 0.20
N SER A 49 -11.02 14.46 1.47
CA SER A 49 -9.64 14.72 1.93
C SER A 49 -8.91 13.46 2.42
N LEU A 50 -9.50 12.26 2.35
CA LEU A 50 -8.91 11.06 2.95
C LEU A 50 -7.68 10.62 2.15
N VAL A 51 -6.51 10.81 2.76
CA VAL A 51 -5.21 10.50 2.14
C VAL A 51 -4.76 9.08 2.50
N LYS A 52 -5.01 8.64 3.74
CA LYS A 52 -4.49 7.36 4.24
C LYS A 52 -5.44 6.71 5.23
N ILE A 53 -5.69 5.41 5.01
CA ILE A 53 -6.52 4.55 5.85
C ILE A 53 -5.82 3.21 6.09
N SER A 54 -5.93 2.66 7.30
CA SER A 54 -5.40 1.34 7.63
C SER A 54 -6.25 0.20 7.05
N LEU A 55 -5.86 -0.31 5.89
CA LEU A 55 -6.59 -1.38 5.17
C LEU A 55 -5.89 -2.75 5.17
N GLY A 56 -4.67 -2.86 5.73
CA GLY A 56 -3.87 -4.09 5.63
C GLY A 56 -4.51 -5.33 6.27
N ASN A 57 -5.38 -5.15 7.27
CA ASN A 57 -6.12 -6.24 7.92
C ASN A 57 -7.56 -6.42 7.44
N VAL A 58 -8.00 -5.59 6.48
CA VAL A 58 -9.38 -5.62 5.98
C VAL A 58 -9.59 -6.86 5.12
N THR A 59 -10.60 -7.63 5.49
CA THR A 59 -11.03 -8.85 4.79
C THR A 59 -12.33 -8.64 4.03
N GLU A 60 -13.11 -7.61 4.38
CA GLU A 60 -14.44 -7.35 3.83
C GLU A 60 -14.63 -5.86 3.51
N LEU A 61 -14.95 -5.57 2.26
CA LEU A 61 -15.38 -4.26 1.76
C LEU A 61 -16.76 -4.41 1.11
N GLU A 62 -17.75 -3.76 1.68
CA GLU A 62 -19.09 -3.68 1.10
C GLU A 62 -19.18 -2.62 -0.01
N PRO A 63 -20.28 -2.57 -0.80
CA PRO A 63 -20.37 -1.69 -1.96
C PRO A 63 -20.26 -0.21 -1.55
N ARG A 64 -19.61 0.59 -2.40
CA ARG A 64 -19.44 2.05 -2.21
C ARG A 64 -18.72 2.46 -0.91
N SER A 65 -18.14 1.51 -0.16
CA SER A 65 -17.47 1.75 1.12
C SER A 65 -16.37 2.82 1.07
N LEU A 66 -15.67 2.99 -0.05
CA LEU A 66 -14.61 3.98 -0.29
C LEU A 66 -14.90 4.87 -1.52
N MET A 67 -16.18 5.03 -1.87
CA MET A 67 -16.60 5.82 -3.03
C MET A 67 -16.33 7.32 -2.82
N CYS A 68 -15.98 8.04 -3.89
CA CYS A 68 -15.68 9.47 -3.89
C CYS A 68 -14.52 9.89 -2.94
N CYS A 69 -13.55 9.02 -2.66
CA CYS A 69 -12.36 9.37 -1.85
C CYS A 69 -11.30 10.06 -2.71
N GLN A 70 -11.46 11.36 -2.97
CA GLN A 70 -10.68 12.09 -3.98
C GLN A 70 -9.21 12.30 -3.65
N SER A 71 -8.77 12.12 -2.41
CA SER A 71 -7.35 12.26 -2.02
C SER A 71 -6.63 10.94 -1.85
N LEU A 72 -7.32 9.81 -2.04
CA LEU A 72 -6.77 8.48 -1.82
C LEU A 72 -6.00 8.03 -3.07
N VAL A 73 -4.67 7.96 -2.98
CA VAL A 73 -3.80 7.68 -4.14
C VAL A 73 -3.46 6.19 -4.28
N SER A 74 -3.25 5.51 -3.15
CA SER A 74 -2.81 4.12 -3.11
C SER A 74 -3.41 3.40 -1.91
N VAL A 75 -3.86 2.17 -2.12
CA VAL A 75 -4.43 1.31 -1.08
C VAL A 75 -3.74 -0.06 -1.06
N HIS A 76 -3.57 -0.60 0.15
CA HIS A 76 -2.98 -1.91 0.38
C HIS A 76 -3.97 -2.75 1.18
N LEU A 77 -4.48 -3.80 0.54
CA LEU A 77 -5.53 -4.70 1.02
C LEU A 77 -4.94 -6.12 1.04
N GLU A 78 -4.10 -6.39 2.05
CA GLU A 78 -3.29 -7.63 2.08
C GLU A 78 -4.12 -8.90 2.25
N LYS A 79 -5.33 -8.78 2.82
CA LYS A 79 -6.19 -9.91 3.20
C LYS A 79 -7.54 -9.94 2.47
N LEU A 80 -7.76 -9.03 1.54
CA LEU A 80 -9.04 -8.95 0.82
C LEU A 80 -9.09 -10.05 -0.26
N THR A 81 -10.11 -10.90 -0.20
CA THR A 81 -10.32 -12.00 -1.15
C THR A 81 -11.36 -11.69 -2.23
N PHE A 82 -12.29 -10.77 -1.95
CA PHE A 82 -13.35 -10.38 -2.86
C PHE A 82 -13.48 -8.86 -2.95
N LEU A 83 -13.41 -8.32 -4.18
CA LEU A 83 -13.57 -6.90 -4.45
C LEU A 83 -14.93 -6.62 -5.10
N GLN A 84 -15.83 -5.98 -4.34
CA GLN A 84 -17.20 -5.70 -4.77
C GLN A 84 -17.29 -4.50 -5.73
N ASN A 85 -18.44 -4.36 -6.41
CA ASN A 85 -18.71 -3.23 -7.29
C ASN A 85 -18.69 -1.90 -6.55
N MET A 86 -18.28 -0.86 -7.28
CA MET A 86 -18.33 0.54 -6.86
C MET A 86 -17.54 0.89 -5.59
N VAL A 87 -16.77 -0.02 -5.00
CA VAL A 87 -15.98 0.24 -3.78
C VAL A 87 -15.13 1.49 -3.90
N PHE A 88 -14.49 1.70 -5.05
CA PHE A 88 -13.64 2.86 -5.34
C PHE A 88 -14.23 3.80 -6.39
N GLN A 89 -15.53 3.70 -6.68
CA GLN A 89 -16.16 4.49 -7.74
C GLN A 89 -15.84 5.99 -7.56
N THR A 90 -15.54 6.66 -8.68
CA THR A 90 -15.26 8.12 -8.73
C THR A 90 -14.12 8.60 -7.82
N SER A 91 -13.24 7.72 -7.33
CA SER A 91 -12.03 8.13 -6.59
C SER A 91 -10.91 8.49 -7.56
N TYR A 92 -10.97 9.69 -8.14
CA TYR A 92 -10.18 10.06 -9.33
C TYR A 92 -8.66 10.10 -9.12
N SER A 93 -8.21 10.27 -7.88
CA SER A 93 -6.77 10.26 -7.54
C SER A 93 -6.20 8.86 -7.33
N LEU A 94 -7.04 7.82 -7.28
CA LEU A 94 -6.60 6.46 -7.02
C LEU A 94 -5.82 5.92 -8.22
N LYS A 95 -4.52 5.68 -8.00
CA LYS A 95 -3.60 5.18 -9.03
C LYS A 95 -3.22 3.72 -8.80
N LYS A 96 -3.26 3.25 -7.56
CA LYS A 96 -2.76 1.92 -7.18
C LYS A 96 -3.66 1.22 -6.17
N VAL A 97 -3.88 -0.07 -6.42
CA VAL A 97 -4.59 -0.96 -5.52
C VAL A 97 -3.79 -2.24 -5.42
N HIS A 98 -3.33 -2.59 -4.22
CA HIS A 98 -2.53 -3.79 -3.99
C HIS A 98 -3.33 -4.83 -3.20
N CYS A 99 -3.71 -5.93 -3.86
CA CYS A 99 -4.49 -7.02 -3.29
C CYS A 99 -3.83 -8.38 -3.64
N PRO A 100 -2.82 -8.85 -2.88
CA PRO A 100 -2.00 -9.99 -3.25
C PRO A 100 -2.72 -11.34 -3.15
N VAL A 101 -3.83 -11.43 -2.41
CA VAL A 101 -4.63 -12.65 -2.20
C VAL A 101 -6.03 -12.55 -2.80
N LEU A 102 -6.25 -11.60 -3.71
CA LEU A 102 -7.55 -11.36 -4.34
C LEU A 102 -7.93 -12.56 -5.21
N GLN A 103 -9.08 -13.17 -4.92
CA GLN A 103 -9.58 -14.35 -5.65
C GLN A 103 -10.64 -13.97 -6.67
N ARG A 104 -11.53 -13.04 -6.30
CA ARG A 104 -12.64 -12.61 -7.15
C ARG A 104 -12.79 -11.09 -7.14
N ALA A 105 -13.24 -10.53 -8.24
CA ALA A 105 -13.60 -9.14 -8.36
C ALA A 105 -14.84 -8.96 -9.22
N GLU A 106 -15.72 -8.06 -8.83
CA GLU A 106 -16.85 -7.69 -9.68
C GLU A 106 -16.38 -6.83 -10.88
N GLN A 107 -17.26 -6.63 -11.85
CA GLN A 107 -16.90 -6.04 -13.15
C GLN A 107 -16.44 -4.56 -13.04
N LYS A 108 -16.98 -3.79 -12.09
CA LYS A 108 -16.83 -2.32 -12.04
C LYS A 108 -16.51 -1.75 -10.64
N PRO A 109 -15.49 -2.25 -9.92
CA PRO A 109 -15.03 -1.66 -8.65
C PRO A 109 -14.46 -0.25 -8.82
N PHE A 110 -13.91 0.05 -10.01
CA PHE A 110 -13.24 1.31 -10.36
C PHE A 110 -14.06 2.17 -11.32
N GLN A 111 -15.39 2.08 -11.27
CA GLN A 111 -16.25 2.84 -12.16
C GLN A 111 -15.92 4.34 -12.13
N SER A 112 -15.89 4.96 -13.31
CA SER A 112 -15.55 6.38 -13.49
C SER A 112 -14.10 6.76 -13.14
N ILE A 113 -13.21 5.81 -12.85
CA ILE A 113 -11.77 6.05 -12.79
C ILE A 113 -11.18 5.88 -14.20
N LYS A 114 -10.26 6.76 -14.59
CA LYS A 114 -9.62 6.69 -15.93
C LYS A 114 -8.83 5.40 -16.11
N GLN A 115 -7.87 5.16 -15.21
CA GLN A 115 -7.04 3.95 -15.19
C GLN A 115 -6.41 3.79 -13.80
N VAL A 116 -6.43 2.57 -13.26
CA VAL A 116 -5.77 2.21 -12.00
C VAL A 116 -4.87 0.99 -12.19
N SER A 117 -3.70 0.96 -11.56
CA SER A 117 -2.87 -0.24 -11.51
C SER A 117 -3.34 -1.16 -10.39
N LEU A 118 -3.92 -2.31 -10.75
CA LEU A 118 -4.35 -3.35 -9.82
C LEU A 118 -3.26 -4.42 -9.72
N PHE A 119 -2.68 -4.57 -8.54
CA PHE A 119 -1.71 -5.63 -8.26
C PHE A 119 -2.44 -6.81 -7.62
N CYS A 120 -2.64 -7.87 -8.39
CA CYS A 120 -3.38 -9.06 -8.01
C CYS A 120 -2.57 -10.33 -8.33
N PRO A 121 -2.89 -11.49 -7.73
CA PRO A 121 -2.29 -12.75 -8.13
C PRO A 121 -2.66 -13.12 -9.58
N GLU A 122 -1.75 -13.82 -10.27
CA GLU A 122 -1.91 -14.19 -11.68
C GLU A 122 -3.07 -15.17 -11.93
N GLU A 123 -3.46 -15.92 -10.89
CA GLU A 123 -4.56 -16.89 -10.91
C GLU A 123 -5.94 -16.22 -11.09
N MET A 124 -6.05 -14.90 -10.90
CA MET A 124 -7.33 -14.18 -10.97
C MET A 124 -7.77 -13.91 -12.42
N THR A 125 -8.73 -14.70 -12.90
CA THR A 125 -9.27 -14.63 -14.26
C THR A 125 -10.25 -13.47 -14.51
N ASP A 126 -10.90 -12.94 -13.47
CA ASP A 126 -12.01 -11.98 -13.59
C ASP A 126 -11.65 -10.70 -14.33
N GLU A 127 -12.37 -10.35 -15.40
CA GLU A 127 -12.18 -9.08 -16.10
C GLU A 127 -12.68 -7.91 -15.27
N VAL A 128 -11.76 -7.03 -14.87
CA VAL A 128 -12.06 -5.84 -14.07
C VAL A 128 -11.90 -4.62 -14.96
N ALA A 129 -12.98 -3.89 -15.19
CA ALA A 129 -12.97 -2.69 -16.01
C ALA A 129 -12.15 -1.56 -15.35
N ASN A 130 -11.66 -0.63 -16.18
CA ASN A 130 -10.95 0.59 -15.75
C ASN A 130 -9.66 0.35 -14.96
N CYS A 131 -9.07 -0.86 -15.05
CA CYS A 131 -7.79 -1.18 -14.41
C CYS A 131 -6.80 -1.83 -15.38
N GLN A 132 -5.52 -1.66 -15.07
CA GLN A 132 -4.43 -2.44 -15.62
C GLN A 132 -4.02 -3.46 -14.56
N LYS A 133 -4.28 -4.74 -14.82
CA LYS A 133 -3.81 -5.84 -13.97
C LYS A 133 -2.29 -5.97 -14.08
N LEU A 134 -1.63 -6.10 -12.94
CA LEU A 134 -0.20 -6.35 -12.81
C LEU A 134 0.00 -7.46 -11.78
N PRO A 135 1.03 -8.30 -11.93
CA PRO A 135 1.32 -9.32 -10.94
C PRO A 135 1.76 -8.66 -9.63
N SER A 136 1.37 -9.25 -8.50
CA SER A 136 1.71 -8.78 -7.15
C SER A 136 3.23 -8.67 -6.90
N SER A 137 4.04 -9.45 -7.64
CA SER A 137 5.51 -9.39 -7.62
C SER A 137 6.10 -8.12 -8.25
N LYS A 138 5.34 -7.39 -9.08
CA LYS A 138 5.85 -6.24 -9.82
C LYS A 138 6.00 -5.03 -8.90
N ARG A 139 7.24 -4.62 -8.69
CA ARG A 139 7.57 -3.43 -7.89
C ARG A 139 7.07 -2.16 -8.59
N SER A 140 6.21 -1.43 -7.91
CA SER A 140 5.58 -0.24 -8.49
C SER A 140 6.54 0.98 -8.49
N GLN A 141 7.01 1.41 -9.67
CA GLN A 141 7.97 2.51 -9.84
C GLN A 141 7.30 3.89 -9.98
N ILE A 142 6.47 4.33 -9.02
CA ILE A 142 6.04 5.74 -9.05
C ILE A 142 6.94 6.54 -8.10
N GLN A 143 7.48 7.65 -8.61
CA GLN A 143 8.04 8.74 -7.83
C GLN A 143 6.96 9.36 -6.95
N GLU A 144 7.24 9.54 -5.66
CA GLU A 144 6.25 9.87 -4.63
C GLU A 144 5.45 11.14 -4.95
N VAL A 145 4.26 10.99 -5.55
CA VAL A 145 3.30 12.08 -5.69
C VAL A 145 2.65 12.28 -4.33
N LEU A 146 3.07 13.35 -3.64
CA LEU A 146 2.40 13.98 -2.48
C LEU A 146 1.61 13.01 -1.58
N CYS A 147 2.33 12.05 -0.98
CA CYS A 147 1.88 11.36 0.22
C CYS A 147 3.00 11.45 1.25
N ILE A 148 2.64 11.85 2.47
CA ILE A 148 3.53 12.31 3.55
C ILE A 148 4.55 11.25 4.02
N ASP A 149 4.35 10.00 3.62
CA ASP A 149 5.35 8.95 3.76
C ASP A 149 6.09 8.70 2.46
N PHE A 150 7.34 9.14 2.41
CA PHE A 150 8.28 8.80 1.33
C PHE A 150 8.74 7.32 1.45
N VAL A 151 7.83 6.37 1.17
CA VAL A 151 8.06 4.93 1.30
C VAL A 151 9.21 4.46 0.42
N GLU A 152 9.31 4.94 -0.82
CA GLU A 152 10.36 4.53 -1.74
C GLU A 152 11.70 5.18 -1.37
N ARG A 153 11.72 6.44 -0.89
CA ARG A 153 12.94 7.02 -0.31
C ARG A 153 13.39 6.26 0.93
N LYS A 154 12.49 5.91 1.84
CA LYS A 154 12.81 5.11 3.04
C LYS A 154 13.39 3.74 2.65
N LYS A 155 12.83 3.07 1.63
CA LYS A 155 13.37 1.81 1.08
C LYS A 155 14.74 2.00 0.43
N LEU A 156 14.92 3.05 -0.38
CA LEU A 156 16.19 3.38 -1.01
C LEU A 156 17.26 3.66 0.04
N VAL A 157 16.97 4.48 1.05
CA VAL A 157 17.89 4.78 2.16
C VAL A 157 18.29 3.50 2.89
N ARG A 158 17.35 2.59 3.18
CA ARG A 158 17.66 1.28 3.77
C ARG A 158 18.59 0.46 2.87
N SER A 159 18.31 0.40 1.57
CA SER A 159 19.12 -0.31 0.58
C SER A 159 20.54 0.25 0.49
N VAL A 160 20.68 1.59 0.44
CA VAL A 160 21.98 2.28 0.41
C VAL A 160 22.77 2.00 1.70
N ASN A 161 22.11 2.03 2.86
CA ASN A 161 22.75 1.74 4.14
C ASN A 161 23.25 0.29 4.22
N MET A 162 22.46 -0.67 3.71
CA MET A 162 22.89 -2.07 3.58
C MET A 162 24.11 -2.21 2.67
N ASN A 163 24.09 -1.59 1.49
CA ASN A 163 25.22 -1.64 0.56
C ASN A 163 26.48 -1.01 1.15
N ARG A 164 26.37 0.11 1.87
CA ARG A 164 27.51 0.71 2.58
C ARG A 164 28.10 -0.23 3.63
N ARG A 165 27.26 -0.98 4.35
CA ARG A 165 27.72 -1.97 5.33
C ARG A 165 28.44 -3.13 4.65
N LEU A 166 27.90 -3.65 3.56
CA LEU A 166 28.54 -4.70 2.77
C LEU A 166 29.90 -4.26 2.22
N ILE A 167 30.01 -3.03 1.71
CA ILE A 167 31.29 -2.48 1.21
C ILE A 167 32.34 -2.43 2.33
N ARG A 168 31.97 -1.98 3.54
CA ARG A 168 32.90 -1.97 4.68
C ARG A 168 33.41 -3.37 5.03
N ILE A 169 32.52 -4.37 5.02
CA ILE A 169 32.90 -5.77 5.28
C ILE A 169 33.84 -6.27 4.18
N MET A 170 33.52 -6.04 2.92
CA MET A 170 34.38 -6.46 1.80
C MET A 170 35.77 -5.83 1.84
N LEU A 171 35.88 -4.55 2.18
CA LEU A 171 37.17 -3.88 2.35
C LEU A 171 37.99 -4.45 3.51
N ALA A 172 37.34 -4.73 4.64
CA ALA A 172 38.01 -5.35 5.79
C ALA A 172 38.49 -6.77 5.46
N SER A 173 37.66 -7.58 4.80
CA SER A 173 38.04 -8.91 4.33
C SER A 173 39.19 -8.87 3.32
N LYS A 174 39.20 -7.89 2.40
CA LYS A 174 40.29 -7.70 1.45
C LYS A 174 41.61 -7.39 2.18
N HIS A 175 41.60 -6.44 3.11
CA HIS A 175 42.77 -6.09 3.90
C HIS A 175 43.30 -7.28 4.73
N PHE A 176 42.40 -8.06 5.32
CA PHE A 176 42.78 -9.28 6.04
C PHE A 176 43.45 -10.31 5.12
N LEU A 177 42.92 -10.54 3.91
CA LEU A 177 43.53 -11.45 2.95
C LEU A 177 44.90 -10.97 2.46
N GLU A 178 45.08 -9.65 2.28
CA GLU A 178 46.38 -9.06 1.93
C GLU A 178 47.42 -9.30 3.05
N GLN A 179 47.03 -9.16 4.31
CA GLN A 179 47.90 -9.45 5.46
C GLN A 179 48.29 -10.93 5.54
N VAL A 180 47.32 -11.84 5.38
CA VAL A 180 47.60 -13.29 5.37
C VAL A 180 48.53 -13.66 4.22
N GLY A 181 48.31 -13.10 3.02
CA GLY A 181 49.17 -13.33 1.86
C GLY A 181 50.63 -12.89 2.07
N GLN A 182 50.83 -11.73 2.72
CA GLN A 182 52.16 -11.24 3.09
C GLN A 182 52.84 -12.19 4.10
N GLN A 183 52.13 -12.61 5.14
CA GLN A 183 52.66 -13.54 6.14
C GLN A 183 53.01 -14.92 5.54
N THR A 184 52.21 -15.44 4.61
CA THR A 184 52.52 -16.72 3.95
C THR A 184 53.71 -16.65 3.00
N SER A 185 53.97 -15.48 2.39
CA SER A 185 55.12 -15.29 1.50
C SER A 185 56.44 -15.21 2.27
N GLU A 186 56.42 -14.68 3.49
CA GLU A 186 57.59 -14.67 4.40
C GLU A 186 57.94 -16.07 4.91
N VAL A 187 56.95 -16.96 5.09
CA VAL A 187 57.16 -18.32 5.63
C VAL A 187 57.64 -19.33 4.58
N ILE A 188 57.40 -19.10 3.29
CA ILE A 188 57.80 -20.02 2.18
C ILE A 188 59.14 -19.59 1.54
N GLY A 189 59.67 -18.42 1.91
CA GLY A 189 60.91 -17.85 1.39
C GLY A 189 62.21 -18.23 2.12
N GLU A 190 62.15 -19.14 3.10
CA GLU A 190 63.30 -19.79 3.77
C GLU A 190 63.45 -21.24 3.32
#